data_AF-A0A3L7ZZD4-F1
#
_entry.id   AF-A0A3L7ZZD4-F1
#
_cell.length_a   1.000
_cell.length_b   1.000
_cell.length_c   1.000
_cell.angle_alpha   90.00
_cell.angle_beta   90.00
_cell.angle_gamma   90.00
#
_symmetry.space_group_name_H-M   'P 1'
#
loop_
_entity.id
_entity.type
_entity.pdbx_description
1 polymer ?
#
loop_
_entity_poly.entity_id
_entity_poly.type
_entity_poly.pdbx_seq_one_letter_code
_entity_poly.pdbx_strand_id
1 'polypeptide(L)'
;MGTNDNYTLTDVKKAVSVLENHNHTRDFQALEEILPLVLVILKSQVRKSNLPEGANKFYAPVWVDVLLERLSSSDQPFSDEEYCAFRADVEKLSISDYKVANDDFIGYVPVFTSIEGITEVILALKHYFGFL
;
A
#
# COMPACT_ATOMS: atom_id res chain seq x y z
N MET A 1 -21.95 15.19 -7.52
CA MET A 1 -22.71 14.02 -7.02
C MET A 1 -21.83 13.32 -6.01
N GLY A 2 -22.14 13.48 -4.71
CA GLY A 2 -21.37 12.85 -3.65
C GLY A 2 -21.73 11.38 -3.54
N THR A 3 -20.74 10.49 -3.66
CA THR A 3 -20.92 9.08 -3.30
C THR A 3 -21.09 9.01 -1.80
N ASN A 4 -22.20 8.41 -1.36
CA ASN A 4 -22.49 8.18 0.05
C ASN A 4 -21.56 7.06 0.53
N ASP A 5 -20.41 7.42 1.11
CA ASP A 5 -19.38 6.49 1.63
C ASP A 5 -19.82 5.78 2.94
N ASN A 6 -21.10 5.45 3.10
CA ASN A 6 -21.63 4.82 4.31
C ASN A 6 -21.67 3.30 4.14
N TYR A 7 -20.51 2.67 4.23
CA TYR A 7 -20.40 1.22 4.34
C TYR A 7 -20.83 0.75 5.74
N THR A 8 -21.53 -0.37 5.79
CA THR A 8 -22.01 -0.97 7.03
C THR A 8 -21.01 -1.96 7.60
N LEU A 9 -21.16 -2.31 8.88
CA LEU A 9 -20.38 -3.39 9.51
C LEU A 9 -20.53 -4.72 8.76
N THR A 10 -21.66 -4.95 8.11
CA THR A 10 -21.92 -6.13 7.29
C THR A 10 -21.03 -6.14 6.04
N ASP A 11 -20.85 -4.98 5.40
CA ASP A 11 -19.98 -4.86 4.21
C ASP A 11 -18.52 -5.12 4.57
N VAL A 12 -18.07 -4.63 5.73
CA VAL A 12 -16.73 -4.90 6.26
C VAL A 12 -16.54 -6.39 6.57
N LYS A 13 -17.53 -7.04 7.20
CA LYS A 13 -17.47 -8.48 7.46
C LYS A 13 -17.45 -9.30 6.17
N LYS A 14 -18.20 -8.90 5.14
CA LYS A 14 -18.16 -9.52 3.81
C LYS A 14 -16.75 -9.39 3.22
N ALA A 15 -16.15 -8.20 3.26
CA ALA A 15 -14.80 -8.00 2.75
C ALA A 15 -13.75 -8.84 3.47
N VAL A 16 -13.79 -8.93 4.79
CA VAL A 16 -12.90 -9.80 5.57
C VAL A 16 -13.06 -11.26 5.16
N SER A 17 -14.31 -11.74 5.06
CA SER A 17 -14.57 -13.11 4.66
C SER A 17 -14.08 -13.44 3.25
N VAL A 18 -14.22 -12.49 2.31
CA VAL A 18 -13.68 -12.66 0.94
C VAL A 18 -12.16 -12.74 0.97
N LEU A 19 -11.49 -11.86 1.73
CA LEU A 19 -10.02 -11.86 1.84
C LEU A 19 -9.49 -13.14 2.50
N GLU A 20 -10.07 -13.58 3.62
CA GLU A 20 -9.65 -14.79 4.34
C GLU A 20 -9.82 -16.06 3.51
N ASN A 21 -10.86 -16.12 2.67
CA ASN A 21 -11.15 -17.28 1.85
C ASN A 21 -10.53 -17.22 0.45
N HIS A 22 -9.92 -16.12 0.04
CA HIS A 22 -9.37 -15.97 -1.30
C HIS A 22 -8.27 -17.00 -1.59
N ASN A 23 -7.41 -17.31 -0.62
CA ASN A 23 -6.36 -18.33 -0.77
C ASN A 23 -6.92 -19.74 -1.05
N HIS A 24 -8.16 -20.01 -0.66
CA HIS A 24 -8.84 -21.29 -0.87
C HIS A 24 -9.73 -21.30 -2.12
N THR A 25 -10.38 -20.18 -2.41
CA THR A 25 -11.40 -20.06 -3.47
C THR A 25 -10.86 -19.50 -4.77
N ARG A 26 -9.79 -18.68 -4.71
CA ARG A 26 -9.23 -17.90 -5.83
C ARG A 26 -10.30 -17.13 -6.60
N ASP A 27 -11.32 -16.66 -5.90
CA ASP A 27 -12.41 -15.89 -6.51
C ASP A 27 -11.99 -14.43 -6.67
N PHE A 28 -11.50 -14.10 -7.86
CA PHE A 28 -11.05 -12.76 -8.23
C PHE A 28 -12.21 -11.78 -8.45
N GLN A 29 -13.40 -12.29 -8.78
CA GLN A 29 -14.59 -11.46 -8.95
C GLN A 29 -15.07 -10.95 -7.59
N ALA A 30 -15.03 -11.79 -6.57
CA ALA A 30 -15.30 -11.38 -5.19
C ALA A 30 -14.29 -10.33 -4.68
N LEU A 31 -13.01 -10.40 -5.11
CA LEU A 31 -12.02 -9.37 -4.79
C LEU A 31 -12.34 -8.01 -5.44
N GLU A 32 -12.75 -8.00 -6.71
CA GLU A 32 -13.17 -6.77 -7.38
C GLU A 32 -14.41 -6.16 -6.70
N GLU A 33 -15.35 -6.97 -6.22
CA GLU A 33 -16.54 -6.48 -5.51
C GLU A 33 -16.21 -5.73 -4.21
N ILE A 34 -15.16 -6.13 -3.50
CA ILE A 34 -14.79 -5.51 -2.21
C ILE A 34 -13.79 -4.36 -2.38
N LEU A 35 -13.17 -4.22 -3.56
CA LEU A 35 -12.13 -3.24 -3.85
C LEU A 35 -12.55 -1.79 -3.53
N PRO A 36 -13.77 -1.32 -3.89
CA PRO A 36 -14.18 0.06 -3.55
C PRO A 36 -14.21 0.33 -2.04
N LEU A 37 -14.68 -0.64 -1.24
CA LEU A 37 -14.71 -0.55 0.21
C LEU A 37 -13.30 -0.52 0.80
N VAL A 38 -12.42 -1.41 0.33
CA VAL A 38 -11.01 -1.44 0.75
C VAL A 38 -10.32 -0.11 0.44
N LEU A 39 -10.53 0.44 -0.76
CA LEU A 39 -9.98 1.74 -1.15
C LEU A 39 -10.52 2.90 -0.31
N VAL A 40 -11.80 2.89 0.07
CA VAL A 40 -12.37 3.90 0.97
C VAL A 40 -11.79 3.78 2.38
N ILE A 41 -11.63 2.56 2.91
CA ILE A 41 -10.97 2.32 4.20
C ILE A 41 -9.53 2.85 4.15
N LEU A 42 -8.75 2.49 3.11
CA LEU A 42 -7.38 2.96 2.92
C LEU A 42 -7.30 4.49 2.82
N LYS A 43 -8.16 5.13 2.01
CA LYS A 43 -8.24 6.60 1.92
C LYS A 43 -8.63 7.26 3.25
N SER A 44 -9.50 6.62 4.05
CA SER A 44 -9.90 7.13 5.37
C SER A 44 -8.77 7.03 6.39
N GLN A 45 -7.94 5.98 6.32
CA GLN A 45 -6.72 5.87 7.10
C GLN A 45 -5.71 6.93 6.67
N VAL A 46 -5.49 7.12 5.37
CA VAL A 46 -4.62 8.19 4.82
C VAL A 46 -5.06 9.59 5.27
N ARG A 47 -6.37 9.86 5.37
CA ARG A 47 -6.86 11.16 5.90
C ARG A 47 -6.71 11.31 7.41
N LYS A 48 -6.75 10.22 8.18
CA LYS A 48 -6.31 10.22 9.59
C LYS A 48 -4.80 10.42 9.72
N SER A 49 -4.03 10.10 8.68
CA SER A 49 -2.59 10.34 8.58
C SER A 49 -2.19 11.79 8.28
N ASN A 50 -3.11 12.77 8.35
CA ASN A 50 -2.74 14.16 8.62
C ASN A 50 -2.17 14.23 10.04
N LEU A 51 -0.91 13.84 10.17
CA LEU A 51 -0.29 13.39 11.41
C LEU A 51 -0.08 14.54 12.41
N PRO A 52 -0.14 14.25 13.73
CA PRO A 52 0.10 15.21 14.80
C PRO A 52 1.57 15.63 14.90
N GLU A 53 1.85 16.76 15.53
CA GLU A 53 3.19 17.11 16.02
C GLU A 53 3.80 15.92 16.77
N GLY A 54 4.87 15.31 16.22
CA GLY A 54 5.56 14.15 16.80
C GLY A 54 5.70 12.90 15.92
N ALA A 55 5.20 12.90 14.68
CA ALA A 55 5.41 11.79 13.75
C ALA A 55 6.90 11.62 13.37
N ASN A 56 7.40 10.39 13.47
CA ASN A 56 8.78 10.08 13.11
C ASN A 56 9.00 10.28 11.60
N LYS A 57 10.07 11.00 11.25
CA LYS A 57 10.51 11.19 9.86
C LYS A 57 11.40 10.02 9.47
N PHE A 58 10.97 9.25 8.46
CA PHE A 58 11.77 8.20 7.85
C PHE A 58 12.18 8.61 6.44
N TYR A 59 13.22 7.99 5.91
CA TYR A 59 13.63 8.07 4.52
C TYR A 59 13.29 6.75 3.85
N ALA A 60 12.38 6.76 2.87
CA ALA A 60 12.09 5.61 2.02
C ALA A 60 12.89 5.69 0.72
N PRO A 61 13.29 4.56 0.11
CA PRO A 61 13.89 4.58 -1.22
C PRO A 61 12.96 5.26 -2.22
N VAL A 62 13.49 6.15 -3.07
CA VAL A 62 12.70 6.92 -4.07
C VAL A 62 11.82 6.00 -4.93
N TRP A 63 12.34 4.83 -5.30
CA TRP A 63 11.62 3.89 -6.16
C TRP A 63 10.34 3.35 -5.51
N VAL A 64 10.24 3.30 -4.18
CA VAL A 64 9.03 2.87 -3.47
C VAL A 64 7.92 3.88 -3.69
N ASP A 65 8.23 5.17 -3.61
CA ASP A 65 7.26 6.25 -3.84
C ASP A 65 6.77 6.26 -5.29
N VAL A 66 7.70 6.12 -6.25
CA VAL A 66 7.38 5.98 -7.69
C VAL A 66 6.47 4.78 -7.95
N LEU A 67 6.77 3.63 -7.32
CA LEU A 67 5.97 2.42 -7.45
C LEU A 67 4.56 2.62 -6.89
N LEU A 68 4.43 3.21 -5.69
CA LEU A 68 3.13 3.49 -5.08
C LEU A 68 2.30 4.48 -5.89
N GLU A 69 2.92 5.56 -6.40
CA GLU A 69 2.26 6.53 -7.27
C GLU A 69 1.72 5.85 -8.52
N ARG A 70 2.55 5.05 -9.20
CA ARG A 70 2.15 4.33 -10.41
C ARG A 70 1.13 3.22 -10.17
N LEU A 71 1.14 2.55 -9.01
CA LEU A 71 0.09 1.60 -8.64
C LEU A 71 -1.23 2.30 -8.28
N SER A 72 -1.16 3.55 -7.81
CA SER A 72 -2.34 4.34 -7.47
C SER A 72 -2.99 5.04 -8.66
N SER A 73 -2.30 5.09 -9.81
CA SER A 73 -2.76 5.72 -11.04
C SER A 73 -2.90 4.70 -12.18
N SER A 74 -4.00 4.77 -12.92
CA SER A 74 -4.23 3.96 -14.12
C SER A 74 -3.59 4.55 -15.39
N ASP A 75 -2.92 5.71 -15.28
CA ASP A 75 -2.52 6.50 -16.45
C ASP A 75 -1.23 6.01 -17.11
N GLN A 76 -0.42 5.23 -16.38
CA GLN A 76 0.87 4.72 -16.87
C GLN A 76 1.10 3.27 -16.43
N PRO A 77 0.58 2.28 -17.17
CA PRO A 77 0.87 0.87 -16.88
C PRO A 77 2.36 0.58 -17.02
N PHE A 78 2.88 -0.32 -16.19
CA PHE A 78 4.29 -0.76 -16.25
C PHE A 78 4.55 -1.50 -17.56
N SER A 79 5.73 -1.31 -18.15
CA SER A 79 6.25 -2.27 -19.11
C SER A 79 6.63 -3.58 -18.42
N ASP A 80 6.77 -4.67 -19.17
CA ASP A 80 7.17 -5.98 -18.61
C ASP A 80 8.55 -5.90 -17.92
N GLU A 81 9.47 -5.11 -18.48
CA GLU A 81 10.81 -4.88 -17.93
C GLU A 81 10.74 -4.12 -16.60
N GLU A 82 9.95 -3.04 -16.54
CA GLU A 82 9.72 -2.27 -15.32
C GLU A 82 9.05 -3.12 -14.25
N TYR A 83 8.04 -3.90 -14.61
CA TYR A 83 7.35 -4.79 -13.70
C TYR A 83 8.31 -5.82 -13.09
N CYS A 84 9.17 -6.43 -13.92
CA CYS A 84 10.17 -7.38 -13.44
C CYS A 84 11.22 -6.73 -12.53
N ALA A 85 11.65 -5.51 -12.84
CA ALA A 85 12.58 -4.74 -12.01
C ALA A 85 11.96 -4.44 -10.63
N PHE A 86 10.76 -3.85 -10.60
CA PHE A 86 10.06 -3.56 -9.35
C PHE A 86 9.76 -4.82 -8.54
N ARG A 87 9.40 -5.92 -9.19
CA ARG A 87 9.20 -7.21 -8.52
C ARG A 87 10.48 -7.67 -7.81
N ALA A 88 11.64 -7.57 -8.46
CA ALA A 88 12.92 -7.96 -7.87
C ALA A 88 13.35 -7.03 -6.72
N ASP A 89 13.04 -5.74 -6.81
CA ASP A 89 13.33 -4.77 -5.75
C ASP A 89 12.41 -4.98 -4.54
N VAL A 90 11.12 -5.25 -4.75
CA VAL A 90 10.15 -5.56 -3.69
C VAL A 90 10.46 -6.87 -2.97
N GLU A 91 11.00 -7.87 -3.68
CA GLU A 91 11.42 -9.14 -3.05
C GLU A 91 12.38 -8.88 -1.88
N LYS A 92 13.35 -7.98 -2.12
CA LYS A 92 14.43 -7.62 -1.20
C LYS A 92 14.02 -6.54 -0.19
N LEU A 93 12.96 -5.79 -0.47
CA LEU A 93 12.49 -4.69 0.39
C LEU A 93 12.20 -5.18 1.81
N SER A 94 12.72 -4.43 2.76
CA SER A 94 12.67 -4.71 4.19
C SER A 94 12.53 -3.43 5.01
N ILE A 95 12.23 -3.58 6.30
CA ILE A 95 12.11 -2.43 7.20
C ILE A 95 13.44 -1.66 7.33
N SER A 96 14.58 -2.35 7.19
CA SER A 96 15.91 -1.74 7.27
C SER A 96 16.25 -0.82 6.10
N ASP A 97 15.50 -0.92 5.00
CA ASP A 97 15.62 0.02 3.89
C ASP A 97 15.00 1.38 4.22
N TYR A 98 14.18 1.47 5.27
CA TYR A 98 13.64 2.75 5.76
C TYR A 98 14.57 3.31 6.84
N LYS A 99 15.27 4.39 6.52
CA LYS A 99 16.26 4.99 7.42
C LYS A 99 15.62 6.06 8.31
N VAL A 100 16.10 6.20 9.54
CA VAL A 100 15.70 7.33 10.40
C VAL A 100 16.30 8.61 9.81
N ALA A 101 15.48 9.64 9.64
CA ALA A 101 15.88 10.85 8.93
C ALA A 101 16.75 11.79 9.78
N ASN A 102 18.02 11.43 9.95
CA ASN A 102 19.01 12.23 10.67
C ASN A 102 19.86 13.15 9.77
N ASP A 103 20.02 12.83 8.48
CA ASP A 103 20.75 13.64 7.47
C ASP A 103 20.21 13.37 6.06
N ASP A 104 20.39 14.32 5.13
CA ASP A 104 19.95 14.18 3.73
C ASP A 104 20.64 12.99 3.03
N PHE A 105 19.85 12.04 2.55
CA PHE A 105 20.33 10.82 1.89
C PHE A 105 19.95 10.81 0.40
N ILE A 106 20.95 10.84 -0.48
CA ILE A 106 20.74 10.71 -1.94
C ILE A 106 20.05 9.38 -2.24
N GLY A 107 18.98 9.42 -3.04
CA GLY A 107 18.20 8.24 -3.43
C GLY A 107 17.03 7.90 -2.49
N TYR A 108 16.75 8.76 -1.50
CA TYR A 108 15.65 8.58 -0.55
C TYR A 108 14.77 9.83 -0.46
N VAL A 109 13.48 9.62 -0.18
CA VAL A 109 12.50 10.70 0.05
C VAL A 109 11.99 10.66 1.49
N PRO A 110 11.76 11.82 2.13
CA PRO A 110 11.21 11.85 3.48
C PRO A 110 9.75 11.38 3.48
N VAL A 111 9.44 10.43 4.34
CA VAL A 111 8.10 9.90 4.55
C VAL A 111 7.77 10.00 6.03
N PHE A 112 6.62 10.59 6.34
CA PHE A 112 6.14 10.76 7.70
C PHE A 112 5.22 9.59 8.03
N THR A 113 5.72 8.63 8.79
CA THR A 113 5.01 7.37 9.06
C THR A 113 5.51 6.75 10.38
N SER A 114 4.94 5.62 10.77
CA SER A 114 5.39 4.79 11.89
C SER A 114 6.09 3.53 11.37
N ILE A 115 6.79 2.80 12.25
CA ILE A 115 7.36 1.48 11.92
C ILE A 115 6.25 0.51 11.45
N GLU A 116 5.06 0.61 12.04
CA GLU A 116 3.87 -0.14 11.64
C GLU A 116 3.45 0.23 10.22
N GLY A 117 3.33 1.53 9.89
CA GLY A 117 2.99 1.98 8.54
C GLY A 117 4.02 1.56 7.49
N ILE A 118 5.31 1.55 7.82
CA ILE A 118 6.36 1.00 6.95
C ILE A 118 6.14 -0.50 6.71
N THR A 119 5.83 -1.25 7.76
CA THR A 119 5.57 -2.70 7.67
C THR A 119 4.38 -2.98 6.77
N GLU A 120 3.30 -2.22 6.92
CA GLU A 120 2.09 -2.36 6.09
C GLU A 120 2.39 -2.11 4.60
N VAL A 121 3.17 -1.08 4.27
CA VAL A 121 3.57 -0.79 2.88
C VAL A 121 4.37 -1.97 2.29
N ILE A 122 5.35 -2.48 3.03
CA ILE A 122 6.16 -3.61 2.57
C ILE A 122 5.28 -4.85 2.34
N LEU A 123 4.40 -5.17 3.29
CA LEU A 123 3.51 -6.32 3.17
C LEU A 123 2.55 -6.18 1.98
N ALA A 124 1.97 -4.99 1.78
CA ALA A 124 1.08 -4.73 0.66
C ALA A 124 1.79 -4.89 -0.69
N LEU A 125 3.01 -4.35 -0.83
CA LEU A 125 3.81 -4.51 -2.04
C LEU A 125 4.20 -5.98 -2.27
N LYS A 126 4.61 -6.70 -1.22
CA LYS A 126 4.95 -8.13 -1.34
C LYS A 126 3.75 -8.98 -1.73
N HIS A 127 2.57 -8.68 -1.20
CA HIS A 127 1.33 -9.32 -1.59
C HIS A 127 0.97 -9.02 -3.06
N TYR A 128 1.10 -7.76 -3.50
CA TYR A 128 0.83 -7.37 -4.89
C TYR A 128 1.68 -8.17 -5.89
N PHE A 129 2.96 -8.39 -5.60
CA PHE A 129 3.88 -9.14 -6.47
C PHE A 129 3.89 -10.67 -6.24
N GLY A 130 3.04 -11.18 -5.34
CA GLY A 130 2.86 -12.61 -5.09
C GLY A 130 3.99 -13.27 -4.29
N PHE A 131 4.63 -12.54 -3.38
CA PHE A 131 5.64 -13.08 -2.47
C PHE A 131 5.07 -13.59 -1.14
N LEU A 132 3.76 -13.40 -0.92
CA LEU A 132 3.01 -13.80 0.28
C LEU A 132 1.72 -14.52 -0.12
#